data_AF-A0A973RWL8-F1
#
_entry.id   AF-A0A973RWL8-F1
#
_cell.length_a   1.000
_cell.length_b   1.000
_cell.length_c   1.000
_cell.angle_alpha   90.00
_cell.angle_beta   90.00
_cell.angle_gamma   90.00
#
_symmetry.space_group_name_H-M   'P 1'
#
loop_
_entity.id
_entity.type
_entity.pdbx_description
1 polymer ?
#
loop_
_entity_poly.entity_id
_entity_poly.type
_entity_poly.pdbx_seq_one_letter_code
_entity_poly.pdbx_strand_id
1 'polypeptide(L)' 'MTNEIERLSERIDKLEARLAYQDDTIETLNQTITAQWKQIDTLTWQLTQLNERLQEAEANAPGPANEPPPHY' A
#
# COMPACT_ATOMS: atom_id res chain seq x y z
N MET A 1 1.69 51.58 -15.19
CA MET A 1 2.21 50.43 -15.94
C MET A 1 3.35 49.74 -15.20
N THR A 2 4.44 50.42 -14.83
CA THR A 2 5.60 49.79 -14.13
C THR A 2 5.24 49.10 -12.81
N ASN A 3 4.39 49.73 -11.97
CA ASN A 3 3.97 49.18 -10.68
C ASN A 3 3.08 47.92 -10.82
N GLU A 4 2.28 47.85 -11.87
CA GLU A 4 1.43 46.68 -12.15
C GLU A 4 2.26 45.49 -12.64
N ILE A 5 3.27 45.76 -13.48
CA ILE A 5 4.24 44.74 -13.92
C ILE A 5 5.01 44.20 -12.71
N GLU A 6 5.50 45.07 -11.82
CA GLU A 6 6.20 44.66 -10.60
C GLU A 6 5.34 43.79 -9.69
N ARG A 7 4.08 44.18 -9.45
CA ARG A 7 3.12 43.39 -8.67
C ARG A 7 2.82 42.03 -9.31
N LEU A 8 2.74 41.95 -10.64
CA LEU A 8 2.53 40.69 -11.34
C LEU A 8 3.76 39.79 -11.26
N SER A 9 4.97 40.34 -11.43
CA SER A 9 6.23 39.60 -11.24
C SER A 9 6.32 39.01 -9.84
N GLU A 10 6.06 39.79 -8.78
CA GLU A 10 6.06 39.25 -7.41
C GLU A 10 5.06 38.12 -7.19
N ARG A 11 3.90 38.17 -7.87
CA ARG A 11 2.89 37.11 -7.79
C ARG A 11 3.36 35.86 -8.53
N ILE A 12 4.03 36.00 -9.67
CA ILE A 12 4.60 34.90 -10.42
C ILE A 12 5.68 34.23 -9.59
N ASP A 13 6.64 34.97 -9.03
CA ASP A 13 7.71 34.42 -8.19
C ASP A 13 7.15 33.62 -7.00
N LYS A 14 6.10 34.14 -6.35
CA LYS A 14 5.40 33.44 -5.26
C LYS A 14 4.71 32.17 -5.72
N LEU A 15 4.14 32.16 -6.92
CA LEU A 15 3.50 30.97 -7.49
C LEU A 15 4.54 29.92 -7.89
N GLU A 16 5.66 30.33 -8.47
CA GLU A 16 6.77 29.44 -8.84
C GLU A 16 7.38 28.78 -7.61
N ALA A 17 7.64 29.54 -6.54
CA ALA A 17 8.13 28.99 -5.29
C ALA A 17 7.15 27.97 -4.68
N ARG A 18 5.83 28.26 -4.74
CA ARG A 18 4.79 27.33 -4.28
C ARG A 18 4.68 26.09 -5.15
N LEU A 19 4.89 26.23 -6.47
CA LEU A 19 4.85 25.12 -7.41
C LEU A 19 6.02 24.17 -7.14
N ALA A 20 7.24 24.70 -7.01
CA ALA A 20 8.43 23.90 -6.69
C ALA A 20 8.28 23.11 -5.39
N TYR A 21 7.70 23.74 -4.34
CA TYR A 21 7.41 23.04 -3.08
C TYR A 21 6.35 21.93 -3.25
N GLN A 22 5.33 22.17 -4.08
CA GLN A 22 4.30 21.18 -4.36
C GLN A 22 4.85 20.01 -5.17
N ASP A 23 5.72 20.26 -6.14
CA ASP A 23 6.37 19.20 -6.93
C ASP A 23 7.22 18.28 -6.02
N ASP A 24 8.01 18.87 -5.11
CA ASP A 24 8.78 18.10 -4.12
C ASP A 24 7.89 17.30 -3.15
N THR A 25 6.78 17.90 -2.73
CA THR A 25 5.78 17.22 -1.89
C THR A 25 5.14 16.04 -2.64
N ILE A 26 4.79 16.22 -3.91
CA ILE A 26 4.18 15.17 -4.75
C ILE A 26 5.16 14.01 -4.95
N GLU A 27 6.43 14.31 -5.23
CA GLU A 27 7.46 13.28 -5.39
C GLU A 27 7.66 12.49 -4.08
N THR A 28 7.74 13.18 -2.94
CA THR A 28 7.84 12.54 -1.62
C THR A 28 6.64 11.64 -1.33
N LEU A 29 5.43 12.10 -1.65
CA LEU A 29 4.21 11.31 -1.49
C LEU A 29 4.21 10.08 -2.41
N ASN A 30 4.66 10.22 -3.66
CA ASN A 30 4.75 9.12 -4.60
C ASN A 30 5.69 8.02 -4.09
N GLN A 31 6.89 8.42 -3.65
CA GLN A 31 7.87 7.49 -3.07
C GLN A 31 7.30 6.77 -1.85
N THR A 32 6.59 7.49 -0.99
CA THR A 32 5.94 6.93 0.20
C THR A 32 4.86 5.92 -0.18
N ILE A 33 3.98 6.26 -1.11
CA ILE A 33 2.91 5.37 -1.60
C ILE A 33 3.51 4.11 -2.22
N THR A 34 4.54 4.26 -3.05
CA THR A 34 5.23 3.13 -3.69
C THR A 34 5.87 2.21 -2.65
N ALA A 35 6.49 2.76 -1.60
CA ALA A 35 7.04 1.96 -0.51
C ALA A 35 5.94 1.21 0.27
N GLN A 36 4.84 1.88 0.58
CA GLN A 36 3.70 1.26 1.26
C GLN A 36 3.06 0.14 0.42
N TRP A 37 2.95 0.33 -0.90
CA TRP A 37 2.39 -0.68 -1.78
C TRP A 37 3.21 -1.98 -1.77
N LYS A 38 4.55 -1.87 -1.81
CA LYS A 38 5.45 -3.04 -1.66
C LYS A 38 5.27 -3.76 -0.32
N GLN A 39 5.03 -3.00 0.75
CA GLN A 39 4.76 -3.59 2.07
C GLN A 39 3.43 -4.34 2.08
N ILE A 40 2.38 -3.75 1.51
CA ILE A 40 1.06 -4.39 1.39
C ILE A 40 1.13 -5.67 0.55
N ASP A 41 1.83 -5.65 -0.58
CA ASP A 41 2.01 -6.84 -1.42
C ASP A 41 2.73 -7.95 -0.65
N THR A 42 3.78 -7.60 0.11
CA THR A 42 4.52 -8.56 0.94
C THR A 42 3.62 -9.18 2.02
N LEU A 43 2.86 -8.35 2.72
CA LEU A 43 1.93 -8.81 3.76
C LEU A 43 0.81 -9.67 3.17
N THR A 44 0.28 -9.29 2.01
CA THR A 44 -0.77 -10.05 1.31
C THR A 44 -0.25 -11.43 0.93
N TRP A 45 0.96 -11.52 0.37
CA TRP A 45 1.60 -12.79 0.07
C TRP A 45 1.79 -13.66 1.31
N GLN A 46 2.28 -13.08 2.42
CA GLN A 46 2.46 -13.81 3.69
C GLN A 46 1.14 -14.34 4.25
N LEU A 47 0.05 -13.56 4.16
CA LEU A 47 -1.27 -13.99 4.59
C LEU A 47 -1.82 -15.15 3.75
N THR A 48 -1.63 -15.10 2.43
CA THR A 48 -2.01 -16.22 1.55
C THR A 48 -1.27 -17.50 1.94
N GLN A 49 0.04 -17.43 2.15
CA GLN A 49 0.84 -18.57 2.58
C GLN A 49 0.43 -19.11 3.96
N LEU A 50 0.06 -18.23 4.89
CA LEU A 50 -0.45 -18.64 6.20
C LEU A 50 -1.79 -19.38 6.08
N ASN A 51 -2.71 -18.88 5.24
CA ASN A 51 -3.99 -19.52 4.98
C ASN A 51 -3.83 -20.91 4.35
N GLU A 52 -2.93 -21.06 3.37
CA GLU A 52 -2.62 -22.35 2.75
C GLU A 52 -2.13 -23.36 3.81
N ARG A 53 -1.18 -22.96 4.67
CA ARG A 53 -0.69 -23.83 5.75
C ARG A 53 -1.76 -24.19 6.77
N LEU A 54 -2.68 -23.28 7.08
CA LEU A 54 -3.79 -23.53 7.98
C LEU A 54 -4.73 -24.59 7.38
N GLN A 55 -5.08 -24.44 6.10
CA GLN A 55 -5.92 -25.40 5.39
C GLN A 55 -5.27 -26.78 5.30
N GLU A 56 -3.96 -26.84 5.02
CA GLU A 56 -3.21 -28.10 5.04
C GLU A 56 -3.20 -28.74 6.44
N ALA A 57 -3.04 -27.96 7.50
CA ALA A 57 -3.06 -28.47 8.86
C ALA A 57 -4.45 -29.00 9.26
N GLU A 58 -5.52 -28.31 8.86
CA GLU A 58 -6.91 -28.76 9.06
C GLU A 58 -7.21 -30.04 8.27
N ALA A 59 -6.75 -30.14 7.03
CA ALA A 59 -6.94 -31.33 6.19
C ALA A 59 -6.17 -32.55 6.70
N ASN A 60 -5.00 -32.35 7.32
CA ASN A 60 -4.19 -33.40 7.93
C ASN A 60 -4.55 -33.67 9.40
N ALA A 61 -5.55 -32.99 9.95
CA ALA A 61 -6.04 -33.27 11.29
C ALA A 61 -6.62 -34.69 11.33
N PRO A 62 -6.26 -35.53 12.33
CA PRO A 62 -6.85 -36.86 12.45
C PRO A 62 -8.37 -36.72 12.56
N GLY A 63 -9.11 -37.41 11.69
CA GLY A 63 -10.57 -37.53 11.82
C GLY A 63 -10.94 -38.11 13.19
N PRO A 64 -12.16 -37.85 13.70
CA PRO A 64 -12.59 -38.41 14.98
C PRO A 64 -12.38 -39.92 14.96
N ALA A 65 -11.64 -40.45 15.94
CA ALA A 65 -11.25 -41.87 16.06
C ALA A 65 -12.42 -42.83 16.33
N ASN A 66 -13.65 -42.43 16.01
CA ASN A 66 -14.91 -43.05 16.43
C ASN A 66 -15.87 -43.26 15.24
N GLU A 67 -15.36 -43.59 14.06
CA GLU A 67 -16.22 -44.17 13.02
C GLU A 67 -16.43 -45.66 13.34
N PRO A 68 -17.68 -46.12 13.59
CA PRO A 68 -17.95 -47.52 13.85
C PRO A 68 -17.59 -48.36 12.63
N PRO A 69 -16.99 -49.55 12.79
CA PRO A 69 -16.59 -50.38 11.66
C PRO A 69 -17.82 -50.83 10.85
N PRO A 70 -17.71 -50.92 9.51
CA PRO A 70 -18.84 -51.31 8.67
C PRO A 70 -19.19 -52.78 8.95
N HIS A 71 -20.45 -53.03 9.29
CA HIS A 71 -20.99 -54.38 9.39
C HIS A 71 -21.23 -54.93 7.98
N TYR A 72 -20.54 -56.04 7.66
CA TYR A 72 -20.85 -56.92 6.53
C TYR A 72 -21.92 -57.93 6.90
#